data_AF-A0A6H9SCG4-F1
#
_entry.id   AF-A0A6H9SCG4-F1
#
_cell.length_a   1.000
_cell.length_b   1.000
_cell.length_c   1.000
_cell.angle_alpha   90.00
_cell.angle_beta   90.00
_cell.angle_gamma   90.00
#
_symmetry.space_group_name_H-M   'P 1'
#
loop_
_entity.id
_entity.type
_entity.pdbx_description
1 polymer ?
#
loop_
_entity_poly.entity_id
_entity_poly.type
_entity_poly.pdbx_seq_one_letter_code
_entity_poly.pdbx_strand_id
1 'polypeptide(L)' 'MIYEVALLPIHKERIEMFRRAFAEVAPLLTRAKGYCGHLLAQGIESPQQFNLIVRWQSLEDHTPGFEESEDH' A
#
# COMPACT_ATOMS: atom_id res chain seq x y z
N MET A 1 -10.59 -8.50 11.03
CA MET A 1 -10.62 -7.49 9.97
C MET A 1 -9.91 -6.26 10.49
N ILE A 2 -8.88 -5.80 9.81
CA ILE A 2 -8.07 -4.65 10.20
C ILE A 2 -7.78 -3.73 9.01
N TYR A 3 -7.29 -2.54 9.29
CA TYR A 3 -6.70 -1.64 8.30
C TYR A 3 -5.23 -1.44 8.63
N GLU A 4 -4.38 -1.76 7.67
CA GLU A 4 -2.99 -1.30 7.63
C GLU A 4 -2.99 0.12 7.04
N VAL A 5 -2.28 1.04 7.68
CA VAL A 5 -2.16 2.44 7.25
C VAL A 5 -0.70 2.82 7.17
N ALA A 6 -0.18 2.91 5.94
CA ALA A 6 1.20 3.32 5.67
C ALA A 6 1.24 4.76 5.16
N LEU A 7 2.01 5.60 5.87
CA LEU A 7 2.34 6.96 5.45
C LEU A 7 3.58 6.93 4.57
N LEU A 8 3.47 7.47 3.36
CA LEU A 8 4.51 7.42 2.34
C LEU A 8 4.90 8.86 1.95
N PRO A 9 5.95 9.43 2.58
CA PRO A 9 6.54 10.68 2.14
C PRO A 9 7.36 10.45 0.87
N ILE A 10 6.98 11.12 -0.23
CA ILE A 10 7.61 10.98 -1.54
C ILE A 10 8.29 12.30 -1.94
N HIS A 11 9.53 12.21 -2.41
CA HIS A 11 10.22 13.36 -3.01
C HIS A 11 9.41 13.91 -4.20
N LYS A 12 9.25 15.24 -4.27
CA LYS A 12 8.33 15.89 -5.22
C LYS A 12 8.59 15.50 -6.67
N GLU A 13 9.86 15.40 -7.04
CA GLU A 13 10.35 15.01 -8.36
C GLU A 13 10.12 13.53 -8.71
N ARG A 14 9.78 12.70 -7.71
CA ARG A 14 9.51 11.27 -7.86
C ARG A 14 8.02 10.91 -7.81
N ILE A 15 7.12 11.86 -7.62
CA ILE A 15 5.68 11.59 -7.46
C ILE A 15 5.11 10.78 -8.64
N GLU A 16 5.41 11.18 -9.87
CA GLU A 16 4.91 10.48 -11.06
C GLU A 16 5.52 9.08 -11.21
N MET A 17 6.81 8.95 -10.91
CA MET A 17 7.51 7.67 -10.89
C MET A 17 6.91 6.73 -9.83
N PHE A 18 6.64 7.25 -8.64
CA PHE A 18 6.01 6.51 -7.55
C PHE A 18 4.62 6.01 -7.95
N ARG A 19 3.79 6.85 -8.57
CA ARG A 19 2.45 6.44 -9.04
C ARG A 19 2.51 5.30 -10.06
N ARG A 20 3.46 5.34 -10.98
CA ARG A 20 3.67 4.27 -11.98
C ARG A 20 4.17 3.00 -11.33
N ALA A 21 5.21 3.10 -10.50
CA ALA A 21 5.75 1.96 -9.77
C ALA A 21 4.65 1.31 -8.90
N PHE A 22 3.86 2.11 -8.18
CA PHE A 22 2.74 1.60 -7.38
C PHE A 22 1.71 0.86 -8.24
N ALA A 23 1.34 1.39 -9.41
CA ALA A 23 0.40 0.71 -10.31
C ALA A 23 0.93 -0.64 -10.81
N GLU A 24 2.25 -0.79 -10.97
CA GLU A 24 2.90 -2.05 -11.36
C GLU A 24 2.94 -3.07 -10.22
N VAL A 25 3.13 -2.63 -8.97
CA VAL A 25 3.25 -3.52 -7.80
C VAL A 25 1.93 -3.77 -7.07
N ALA A 26 0.93 -2.91 -7.22
CA ALA A 26 -0.39 -3.08 -6.59
C ALA A 26 -1.03 -4.48 -6.82
N PRO A 27 -0.85 -5.15 -7.98
CA PRO A 27 -1.29 -6.53 -8.16
C PRO A 27 -0.63 -7.57 -7.23
N LEU A 28 0.54 -7.30 -6.64
CA LEU A 28 1.17 -8.17 -5.64
C LEU A 28 0.31 -8.22 -4.37
N LEU A 29 -0.13 -7.05 -3.87
CA LEU A 29 -1.07 -6.96 -2.74
C LEU A 29 -2.35 -7.76 -2.97
N THR A 30 -2.88 -7.75 -4.20
CA THR A 30 -4.14 -8.44 -4.52
C THR A 30 -4.05 -9.96 -4.48
N ARG A 31 -2.83 -10.52 -4.54
CA ARG A 31 -2.58 -11.96 -4.46
C ARG A 31 -2.41 -12.45 -3.02
N ALA A 32 -2.15 -11.53 -2.10
CA ALA A 32 -1.92 -11.86 -0.70
C ALA A 32 -3.16 -12.48 -0.06
N LYS A 33 -2.92 -13.50 0.78
CA LYS A 33 -3.98 -14.14 1.55
C LYS A 33 -4.65 -13.10 2.46
N GLY A 34 -5.98 -13.12 2.53
CA GLY A 34 -6.73 -12.20 3.38
C GLY A 34 -6.82 -10.76 2.87
N TYR A 35 -6.31 -10.46 1.66
CA TYR A 35 -6.50 -9.16 1.02
C TYR A 35 -7.98 -8.87 0.76
N CYS A 36 -8.45 -7.70 1.20
CA CYS A 36 -9.85 -7.28 1.09
C CYS A 36 -10.04 -5.94 0.35
N GLY A 37 -8.97 -5.39 -0.24
CA GLY A 37 -9.00 -4.09 -0.94
C GLY A 37 -7.88 -3.15 -0.48
N HIS A 38 -7.55 -2.16 -1.31
CA HIS A 38 -6.66 -1.06 -0.91
C HIS A 38 -7.13 0.29 -1.47
N LEU A 39 -6.64 1.37 -0.86
CA LEU A 39 -6.76 2.74 -1.33
C LEU A 39 -5.39 3.41 -1.25
N LEU A 40 -4.93 3.98 -2.38
CA LEU A 40 -3.82 4.91 -2.40
C LEU A 40 -4.35 6.34 -2.54
N ALA A 41 -4.19 7.16 -1.50
CA ALA A 41 -4.65 8.54 -1.49
C ALA A 41 -3.46 9.52 -1.47
N GLN A 42 -3.45 10.49 -2.38
CA GLN A 42 -2.51 11.61 -2.34
C GLN A 42 -3.11 12.77 -1.54
N GLY A 43 -2.33 13.40 -0.67
CA GLY A 43 -2.75 14.62 0.03
C GLY A 43 -2.97 15.79 -0.94
N ILE A 44 -4.02 16.57 -0.70
CA ILE A 44 -4.32 17.78 -1.49
C ILE A 44 -3.46 18.95 -0.99
N GLU A 45 -3.43 19.15 0.33
CA GLU A 45 -2.65 20.19 1.01
C GLU A 45 -1.15 19.87 1.01
N SER A 46 -0.81 18.57 1.02
CA SER A 46 0.56 18.05 1.01
C SER A 46 0.75 17.02 -0.12
N PRO A 47 0.96 17.43 -1.38
CA PRO A 47 1.05 16.51 -2.52
C PRO A 47 2.19 15.49 -2.45
N GLN A 48 3.18 15.71 -1.59
CA GLN A 48 4.29 14.77 -1.35
C GLN A 48 3.91 13.63 -0.40
N GLN A 49 2.77 13.71 0.30
CA GLN A 49 2.33 12.70 1.24
C GLN A 49 1.27 11.81 0.61
N PHE A 50 1.53 10.50 0.61
CA PHE A 50 0.58 9.47 0.22
C PHE A 50 0.19 8.64 1.44
N ASN A 51 -1.06 8.19 1.48
CA ASN A 51 -1.54 7.18 2.40
C ASN A 51 -1.89 5.94 1.60
N LEU A 52 -1.25 4.82 1.92
CA LEU A 52 -1.68 3.50 1.49
C LEU A 52 -2.49 2.87 2.62
N ILE A 53 -3.75 2.58 2.34
CA ILE A 53 -4.66 1.90 3.28
C ILE A 53 -4.97 0.54 2.69
N VAL A 54 -4.55 -0.53 3.35
CA VAL A 54 -4.84 -1.91 2.94
C VAL A 54 -5.79 -2.55 3.94
N ARG A 55 -6.83 -3.18 3.42
CA ARG A 55 -7.82 -3.88 4.24
C ARG A 55 -7.46 -5.36 4.27
N TRP A 56 -7.30 -5.90 5.48
CA TRP A 56 -6.93 -7.30 5.70
C TRP A 56 -7.98 -8.04 6.52
N GLN A 57 -8.18 -9.32 6.21
CA GLN A 57 -9.11 -10.18 6.92
C GLN A 57 -8.70 -10.38 8.39
N SER A 58 -7.40 -10.55 8.68
CA SER A 58 -6.84 -10.59 10.04
C SER A 58 -5.49 -9.87 10.13
N LEU A 59 -4.91 -9.76 11.34
CA LEU A 59 -3.57 -9.21 11.52
C LEU A 59 -2.51 -10.17 10.97
N GLU A 60 -2.72 -11.46 11.16
CA GLU A 60 -1.82 -12.55 10.75
C GLU A 60 -1.67 -12.66 9.23
N ASP A 61 -2.74 -12.33 8.49
CA ASP A 61 -2.72 -12.26 7.02
C ASP A 61 -1.82 -11.11 6.52
N HIS A 62 -1.73 -10.00 7.26
CA HIS A 62 -0.79 -8.90 6.99
C HIS A 62 0.63 -9.23 7.49
N THR A 63 0.77 -9.51 8.79
CA THR A 63 2.06 -9.78 9.43
C THR A 63 1.92 -11.03 10.33
N PRO A 64 2.73 -12.08 10.12
CA PRO A 64 3.83 -12.18 9.15
C PRO A 64 3.40 -12.51 7.71
N GLY A 65 2.11 -12.80 7.47
CA GLY A 65 1.65 -13.46 6.23
C GLY A 65 2.08 -12.79 4.92
N PHE A 66 1.82 -11.49 4.77
CA PHE A 66 2.22 -10.73 3.59
C PHE A 66 3.63 -10.15 3.74
N GLU A 67 3.94 -9.53 4.89
CA GLU A 67 5.24 -8.84 5.12
C GLU A 67 6.47 -9.75 4.94
N GLU A 68 6.37 -11.05 5.25
CA GLU A 68 7.48 -12.00 5.08
C GLU A 68 7.45 -12.77 3.75
N SER A 69 6.49 -12.47 2.86
CA SER A 69 6.35 -13.13 1.56
C SER A 69 7.25 -12.52 0.48
N GLU A 70 7.43 -13.23 -0.64
CA GLU A 70 8.16 -12.68 -1.82
C GLU A 70 7.39 -11.57 -2.55
N ASP A 71 6.12 -11.33 -2.18
CA ASP A 71 5.26 -10.32 -2.78
C ASP A 71 5.34 -8.94 -2.08
N HIS A 72 6.09 -8.83 -0.97
CA HIS A 72 6.34 -7.58 -0.22
C HIS A 72 7.70 -6.95 -0.58
#